data_AF-A0A7C1I204-F1
#
_entry.id   AF-A0A7C1I204-F1
#
_cell.length_a   1.000
_cell.length_b   1.000
_cell.length_c   1.000
_cell.angle_alpha   90.00
_cell.angle_beta   90.00
_cell.angle_gamma   90.00
#
_symmetry.space_group_name_H-M   'P 1'
#
loop_
_entity.id
_entity.type
_entity.pdbx_description
1 polymer ?
#
loop_
_entity_poly.entity_id
_entity_poly.type
_entity_poly.pdbx_seq_one_letter_code
_entity_poly.pdbx_strand_id
1 'polypeptide(L)'
;MAGQDGVVFIGTKSPMSYVLAVVTQFHGGLKQVQIKARGKAISRAVDVAEIVRNRFMADVKISEIKTGTETIKGEKGEDINVSSIEITLSK
;
A
#
# COMPACT_ATOMS: atom_id res chain seq x y z
N MET A 1 -11.31 -13.78 -1.40
CA MET A 1 -12.16 -13.03 -0.45
C MET A 1 -12.31 -11.63 -0.98
N ALA A 2 -13.46 -11.36 -1.58
CA ALA A 2 -13.86 -10.02 -1.98
C ALA A 2 -14.27 -9.27 -0.71
N GLY A 3 -13.58 -8.18 -0.42
CA GLY A 3 -14.03 -7.14 0.51
C GLY A 3 -13.88 -5.82 -0.22
N GLN A 4 -14.89 -4.97 -0.14
CA GLN A 4 -14.93 -3.62 -0.71
C GLN A 4 -13.97 -2.65 0.01
N ASP A 5 -12.87 -3.14 0.53
CA ASP A 5 -11.87 -2.34 1.21
C ASP A 5 -10.74 -2.15 0.23
N GLY A 6 -10.69 -1.00 -0.43
CA GLY A 6 -9.62 -0.62 -1.34
C GLY A 6 -8.29 -0.51 -0.60
N VAL A 7 -7.73 -1.63 -0.15
CA VAL A 7 -6.52 -1.73 0.66
C VAL A 7 -5.61 -2.78 0.05
N VAL A 8 -4.33 -2.43 -0.11
CA VAL A 8 -3.29 -3.31 -0.66
C VAL A 8 -2.12 -3.34 0.33
N PHE A 9 -1.86 -4.51 0.91
CA PHE A 9 -0.74 -4.73 1.83
C PHE A 9 0.54 -5.09 1.07
N ILE A 10 1.61 -4.32 1.28
CA ILE A 10 2.91 -4.53 0.65
C ILE A 10 3.78 -5.41 1.53
N GLY A 11 4.30 -6.48 0.94
CA GLY A 11 5.13 -7.50 1.59
C GLY A 11 6.37 -7.80 0.76
N THR A 12 6.62 -9.06 0.43
CA THR A 12 7.83 -9.54 -0.27
C THR A 12 7.64 -9.85 -1.76
N LYS A 13 6.42 -9.72 -2.32
CA LYS A 13 6.18 -9.95 -3.75
C LYS A 13 6.82 -8.85 -4.62
N SER A 14 6.92 -9.08 -5.93
CA SER A 14 7.45 -8.09 -6.86
C SER A 14 6.61 -6.81 -6.85
N PRO A 15 7.21 -5.61 -7.05
CA PRO A 15 6.47 -4.35 -7.10
C PRO A 15 5.30 -4.38 -8.10
N MET A 16 5.51 -5.00 -9.27
CA MET A 16 4.50 -5.09 -10.32
C MET A 16 3.25 -5.89 -9.92
N SER A 17 3.38 -6.91 -9.05
CA SER A 17 2.21 -7.62 -8.53
C SER A 17 1.28 -6.70 -7.72
N TYR A 18 1.85 -5.75 -6.97
CA TYR A 18 1.08 -4.79 -6.20
C TYR A 18 0.51 -3.67 -7.07
N VAL A 19 1.28 -3.19 -8.05
CA VAL A 19 0.80 -2.22 -9.05
C VAL A 19 -0.43 -2.77 -9.76
N LEU A 20 -0.38 -4.02 -10.24
CA LEU A 20 -1.53 -4.66 -10.88
C LEU A 20 -2.75 -4.70 -9.95
N ALA A 21 -2.57 -5.07 -8.67
CA ALA A 21 -3.66 -5.11 -7.70
C ALA A 21 -4.33 -3.72 -7.52
N VAL A 22 -3.54 -2.65 -7.40
CA VAL A 22 -4.04 -1.27 -7.28
C VAL A 22 -4.80 -0.86 -8.55
N VAL A 23 -4.24 -1.10 -9.74
CA VAL A 23 -4.87 -0.76 -11.02
C VAL A 23 -6.18 -1.53 -11.21
N THR A 24 -6.21 -2.83 -10.88
CA THR A 24 -7.42 -3.64 -10.95
C THR A 24 -8.52 -3.10 -10.01
N GLN A 25 -8.17 -2.64 -8.81
CA GLN A 25 -9.12 -2.04 -7.89
C GLN A 25 -9.75 -0.74 -8.44
N PHE A 26 -8.95 0.15 -9.03
CA PHE A 26 -9.48 1.36 -9.68
C PHE A 26 -10.35 1.03 -10.91
N HIS A 27 -9.94 0.07 -11.75
CA HIS A 27 -10.76 -0.40 -12.87
C HIS A 27 -12.05 -1.11 -12.41
N GLY A 28 -12.05 -1.66 -11.20
CA GLY A 28 -13.23 -2.20 -10.53
C GLY A 28 -14.19 -1.13 -9.98
N GLY A 29 -13.90 0.16 -10.21
CA GLY A 29 -14.78 1.28 -9.86
C GLY A 29 -14.49 1.93 -8.50
N LEU A 30 -13.45 1.50 -7.79
CA LEU A 30 -13.03 2.17 -6.56
C LEU A 30 -12.45 3.55 -6.88
N LYS A 31 -12.86 4.57 -6.12
CA LYS A 31 -12.33 5.94 -6.23
C LYS A 31 -11.06 6.15 -5.42
N GLN A 32 -10.80 5.27 -4.47
CA GLN A 32 -9.71 5.37 -3.51
C GLN A 32 -9.13 3.98 -3.22
N VAL A 33 -7.81 3.91 -3.14
CA VAL A 33 -7.05 2.71 -2.78
C VAL A 33 -5.94 3.09 -1.79
N GLN A 34 -5.82 2.35 -0.70
CA GLN A 34 -4.83 2.54 0.36
C GLN A 34 -3.74 1.49 0.21
N ILE A 35 -2.49 1.94 0.14
CA ILE A 35 -1.31 1.07 0.15
C ILE A 35 -0.75 1.09 1.57
N LYS A 36 -0.72 -0.07 2.24
CA LYS A 36 -0.23 -0.19 3.62
C LYS A 36 1.01 -1.06 3.68
N ALA A 37 2.03 -0.60 4.40
CA ALA A 37 3.27 -1.34 4.57
C ALA A 37 3.93 -1.04 5.90
N ARG A 38 4.87 -1.90 6.29
CA ARG A 38 5.68 -1.72 7.50
C ARG A 38 7.12 -2.19 7.30
N GLY A 39 8.02 -1.63 8.10
CA GLY A 39 9.45 -1.94 8.07
C GLY A 39 10.05 -1.78 6.67
N LYS A 40 10.85 -2.77 6.25
CA LYS A 40 11.57 -2.74 4.97
C LYS A 40 10.65 -2.66 3.74
N ALA A 41 9.37 -2.98 3.87
CA ALA A 41 8.41 -2.90 2.76
C ALA A 41 7.96 -1.45 2.44
N ILE A 42 8.29 -0.47 3.30
CA ILE A 42 7.92 0.94 3.11
C ILE A 42 8.43 1.49 1.79
N SER A 43 9.71 1.27 1.45
CA SER A 43 10.27 1.74 0.18
C SER A 43 9.50 1.19 -1.02
N ARG A 44 9.10 -0.10 -0.95
CA ARG A 44 8.29 -0.72 -2.01
C ARG A 44 6.89 -0.13 -2.10
N ALA A 45 6.28 0.27 -0.98
CA ALA A 45 4.98 0.93 -1.01
C ALA A 45 5.04 2.27 -1.75
N VAL A 46 6.10 3.04 -1.52
CA VAL A 46 6.36 4.30 -2.23
C VAL A 46 6.59 4.02 -3.72
N ASP A 47 7.41 3.03 -4.07
CA ASP A 47 7.64 2.64 -5.47
C ASP A 47 6.33 2.26 -6.17
N VAL A 48 5.46 1.48 -5.51
CA VAL A 48 4.16 1.08 -6.07
C VAL A 48 3.27 2.30 -6.31
N ALA A 49 3.18 3.23 -5.35
CA ALA A 49 2.39 4.45 -5.49
C ALA A 49 2.87 5.31 -6.68
N GLU A 50 4.19 5.51 -6.78
CA GLU A 50 4.79 6.29 -7.85
C GLU A 50 4.67 5.61 -9.22
N ILE A 51 4.84 4.29 -9.31
CA ILE A 51 4.65 3.56 -10.57
C ILE A 51 3.19 3.68 -11.03
N VAL A 52 2.21 3.54 -10.14
CA VAL A 52 0.79 3.65 -10.48
C VAL A 52 0.50 5.02 -11.10
N ARG A 53 0.81 6.12 -10.40
CA ARG A 53 0.47 7.47 -10.87
C ARG A 53 1.29 7.96 -12.06
N ASN A 54 2.54 7.52 -12.21
CA ASN A 54 3.43 8.02 -13.26
C ASN A 54 3.43 7.17 -14.53
N ARG A 55 3.07 5.87 -14.45
CA ARG A 55 3.14 4.96 -15.60
C ARG A 55 1.82 4.34 -16.02
N PHE A 56 0.84 4.22 -15.11
CA PHE A 56 -0.40 3.48 -15.40
C PHE A 56 -1.66 4.34 -15.34
N MET A 57 -1.75 5.28 -14.39
CA MET A 57 -2.96 6.02 -14.10
C MET A 57 -2.63 7.47 -13.75
N ALA A 58 -2.43 8.30 -14.78
CA ALA A 58 -2.01 9.71 -14.61
C ALA A 58 -3.05 10.60 -13.92
N ASP A 59 -4.31 10.18 -13.87
CA ASP A 59 -5.41 10.84 -13.15
C ASP A 59 -5.38 10.57 -11.63
N VAL A 60 -4.69 9.52 -11.19
CA VAL A 60 -4.59 9.15 -9.77
C VAL A 60 -3.55 10.01 -9.05
N LYS A 61 -3.92 10.53 -7.88
CA LYS A 61 -3.07 11.35 -7.00
C LYS A 61 -2.94 10.73 -5.62
N ILE A 62 -1.85 11.08 -4.93
CA ILE A 62 -1.72 10.80 -3.50
C ILE A 62 -2.54 11.86 -2.75
N SER A 63 -3.58 11.44 -2.03
CA SER A 63 -4.40 12.33 -1.20
C SER A 63 -3.93 12.40 0.24
N GLU A 64 -3.30 11.34 0.75
CA GLU A 64 -2.81 11.31 2.13
C GLU A 64 -1.63 10.35 2.26
N ILE A 65 -0.66 10.71 3.11
CA ILE A 65 0.39 9.80 3.58
C ILE A 65 0.40 9.86 5.10
N LYS A 66 0.19 8.71 5.74
CA LYS A 66 0.33 8.54 7.19
C LYS A 66 1.54 7.69 7.47
N THR A 67 2.31 8.07 8.49
CA THR A 67 3.39 7.25 9.03
C THR A 67 3.12 7.00 10.50
N GLY A 68 3.65 5.90 11.02
CA GLY A 68 3.45 5.54 12.40
C GLY A 68 4.42 4.48 12.88
N THR A 69 4.13 3.97 14.07
CA THR A 69 4.78 2.80 14.64
C THR A 69 3.70 1.80 14.99
N GLU A 70 3.81 0.58 14.47
CA GLU A 70 2.98 -0.55 14.87
C GLU A 70 3.76 -1.46 15.82
N THR A 71 3.10 -1.94 16.86
CA THR A 71 3.65 -2.98 17.73
C THR A 71 3.20 -4.34 17.23
N ILE A 72 4.16 -5.22 16.93
CA ILE A 72 3.90 -6.60 16.50
C ILE A 72 4.50 -7.57 17.51
N LYS A 73 3.97 -8.79 17.53
CA LYS A 73 4.59 -9.90 18.28
C LYS A 73 5.75 -10.49 17.49
N GLY A 74 6.94 -10.49 18.09
CA GLY A 74 8.12 -11.20 17.61
C GLY A 74 7.99 -12.71 17.77
N GLU A 75 8.96 -13.46 17.24
CA GLU A 75 8.96 -14.92 17.28
C GLU A 75 9.01 -15.49 18.70
N LYS A 76 9.54 -14.75 19.67
CA LYS A 76 9.60 -15.14 21.09
C LYS A 76 8.49 -14.50 21.92
N GLY A 77 7.49 -13.88 21.27
CA GLY A 77 6.34 -13.26 21.92
C GLY A 77 6.60 -11.85 22.48
N GLU A 78 7.81 -11.31 22.27
CA GLU A 78 8.16 -9.94 22.62
C GLU A 78 7.44 -8.93 21.72
N ASP A 79 7.19 -7.74 22.26
CA ASP A 79 6.62 -6.64 21.49
C ASP A 79 7.73 -5.91 20.73
N ILE A 80 7.60 -5.87 19.40
CA ILE A 80 8.54 -5.22 18.50
C ILE A 80 7.83 -4.05 17.83
N ASN A 81 8.43 -2.87 17.96
CA ASN A 81 7.98 -1.68 17.27
C ASN A 81 8.53 -1.64 15.84
N VAL A 82 7.65 -1.43 14.88
CA VAL A 82 7.98 -1.37 13.45
C VAL A 82 7.39 -0.11 12.86
N SER A 83 8.18 0.63 12.10
CA SER A 83 7.67 1.76 11.33
C SER A 83 6.58 1.30 10.37
N SER A 84 5.50 2.07 10.24
CA SER A 84 4.40 1.82 9.29
C SER A 84 4.18 3.02 8.38
N ILE A 85 3.64 2.74 7.19
CA ILE A 85 3.19 3.73 6.22
C ILE A 85 1.84 3.33 5.64
N GLU A 86 0.99 4.31 5.44
CA GLU A 86 -0.26 4.21 4.70
C GLU A 86 -0.30 5.33 3.67
N ILE A 87 -0.39 4.96 2.38
CA ILE A 87 -0.47 5.89 1.26
C ILE A 87 -1.85 5.75 0.65
N THR A 88 -2.63 6.82 0.68
CA THR A 88 -3.94 6.85 0.03
C THR A 88 -3.80 7.42 -1.37
N LEU A 89 -4.21 6.63 -2.36
CA LEU A 89 -4.37 7.04 -3.75
C LEU A 89 -5.84 7.30 -4.04
N SER A 90 -6.14 8.39 -4.76
CA SER A 90 -7.50 8.76 -5.18
C SER A 90 -7.52 9.32 -6.60
N LYS A 91 -8.60 9.06 -7.34
CA LYS A 91 -8.91 9.74 -8.60
C LYS A 91 -9.52 11.13 -8.36
#